data_AF-A0A7K9BJP7-F1
#
_entry.id   AF-A0A7K9BJP7-F1
#
_cell.length_a   1.000
_cell.length_b   1.000
_cell.length_c   1.000
_cell.angle_alpha   90.00
_cell.angle_beta   90.00
_cell.angle_gamma   90.00
#
_symmetry.space_group_name_H-M   'P 1'
#
loop_
_entity.id
_entity.type
_entity.pdbx_description
1 polymer ?
#
loop_
_entity_poly.entity_id
_entity_poly.type
_entity_poly.pdbx_seq_one_letter_code
_entity_poly.pdbx_strand_id
1 'polypeptide(L)'
;PAFLRFQRDYYQVYCLALAADWLQGPYLYKLYQHYRFLEGQIAIIYVCGFASSVLFGLVSTSLVDWLGRKKSCILFSLTYSVCCLTKLSWDYFVLVVGRILGGLSTALLFSAFEAWYIHEHVERYDFPAEWIPATFSRAAFWNNVIAVGAGVVANFFAEWLGLGPVAPFMVSIPLLMLTGIFAMKNWDENYGKKRALSKTCMDGLKCLLSDRRVLLLGTIQALFESVIYIFIFLWTPVLDPHGPPLGIVFSSFMAASMVGSSLYRIAISKRYHLQPI
;
A
#
# COMPACT_ATOMS: atom_id res chain seq x y z
N PRO A 1 -24.67 -5.06 -15.72
CA PRO A 1 -24.07 -6.41 -15.60
C PRO A 1 -22.58 -6.45 -16.02
N ALA A 2 -22.14 -5.70 -17.04
CA ALA A 2 -20.74 -5.61 -17.44
C ALA A 2 -19.85 -4.85 -16.43
N PHE A 3 -20.29 -3.68 -15.95
CA PHE A 3 -19.56 -2.88 -14.96
C PHE A 3 -19.28 -3.65 -13.65
N LEU A 4 -20.27 -4.38 -13.13
CA LEU A 4 -20.10 -5.17 -11.90
C LEU A 4 -19.10 -6.33 -12.07
N ARG A 5 -19.00 -6.91 -13.27
CA ARG A 5 -18.01 -7.95 -13.56
C ARG A 5 -16.61 -7.33 -13.59
N PHE A 6 -16.43 -6.24 -14.35
CA PHE A 6 -15.18 -5.48 -14.40
C PHE A 6 -14.72 -5.01 -13.01
N GLN A 7 -15.64 -4.47 -12.22
CA GLN A 7 -15.37 -4.03 -10.84
C GLN A 7 -14.93 -5.21 -9.95
N ARG A 8 -15.55 -6.38 -10.10
CA ARG A 8 -15.16 -7.59 -9.35
C ARG A 8 -13.79 -8.09 -9.79
N ASP A 9 -13.49 -8.07 -11.09
CA ASP A 9 -12.20 -8.51 -11.63
C ASP A 9 -11.06 -7.61 -11.13
N TYR A 10 -11.30 -6.30 -11.04
CA TYR A 10 -10.37 -5.36 -10.40
C TYR A 10 -10.21 -5.65 -8.90
N TYR A 11 -11.30 -5.81 -8.16
CA TYR A 11 -11.24 -6.08 -6.72
C TYR A 11 -10.55 -7.38 -6.38
N GLN A 12 -10.70 -8.43 -7.19
CA GLN A 12 -10.01 -9.70 -6.94
C GLN A 12 -8.49 -9.52 -6.91
N VAL A 13 -7.94 -8.79 -7.88
CA VAL A 13 -6.49 -8.56 -7.97
C VAL A 13 -6.04 -7.56 -6.92
N TYR A 14 -6.76 -6.43 -6.77
CA TYR A 14 -6.39 -5.37 -5.84
C TYR A 14 -6.50 -5.79 -4.36
N CYS A 15 -7.56 -6.51 -3.98
CA CYS A 15 -7.72 -6.97 -2.60
C CYS A 15 -6.66 -8.00 -2.19
N LEU A 16 -6.23 -8.89 -3.11
CA LEU A 16 -5.15 -9.84 -2.84
C LEU A 16 -3.82 -9.11 -2.64
N ALA A 17 -3.54 -8.10 -3.47
CA ALA A 17 -2.35 -7.26 -3.33
C ALA A 17 -2.32 -6.55 -1.97
N LEU A 18 -3.44 -5.92 -1.58
CA LEU A 18 -3.59 -5.26 -0.29
C LEU A 18 -3.48 -6.24 0.88
N ALA A 19 -4.07 -7.44 0.76
CA ALA A 19 -3.98 -8.46 1.81
C ALA A 19 -2.53 -8.88 2.07
N ALA A 20 -1.73 -9.07 1.01
CA ALA A 20 -0.32 -9.39 1.14
C ALA A 20 0.52 -8.25 1.74
N ASP A 21 0.16 -6.99 1.45
CA ASP A 21 0.82 -5.83 2.03
C ASP A 21 0.53 -5.71 3.53
N TRP A 22 -0.75 -5.77 3.90
CA TRP A 22 -1.17 -5.62 5.30
C TRP A 22 -0.70 -6.76 6.21
N LEU A 23 -0.53 -7.97 5.68
CA LEU A 23 -0.08 -9.13 6.46
C LEU A 23 1.32 -8.95 7.06
N GLN A 24 2.15 -8.13 6.42
CA GLN A 24 3.54 -7.89 6.83
C GLN A 24 3.68 -6.81 7.92
N GLY A 25 2.72 -5.88 7.98
CA GLY A 25 2.76 -4.70 8.86
C GLY A 25 3.07 -5.01 10.33
N PRO A 26 2.37 -5.95 11.01
CA PRO A 26 2.50 -6.14 12.45
C PRO A 26 3.86 -6.68 12.92
N TYR A 27 4.53 -7.50 12.10
CA TYR A 27 5.71 -8.27 12.52
C TYR A 27 7.03 -7.69 12.02
N LEU A 28 6.99 -6.56 11.32
CA LEU A 28 8.14 -5.99 10.65
C LEU A 28 9.25 -5.52 11.60
N TYR A 29 8.89 -4.87 12.70
CA TYR A 29 9.85 -4.49 13.74
C TYR A 29 10.35 -5.73 14.51
N LYS A 30 9.41 -6.59 14.97
CA LYS A 30 9.71 -7.82 15.73
C LYS A 30 10.65 -8.76 14.98
N LEU A 31 10.53 -8.84 13.66
CA LEU A 31 11.46 -9.60 12.80
C LEU A 31 12.91 -9.13 12.97
N TYR A 32 13.16 -7.83 12.91
CA TYR A 32 14.52 -7.31 13.03
C TYR A 32 15.07 -7.41 14.44
N GLN A 33 14.21 -7.22 15.43
CA GLN A 33 14.56 -7.45 16.83
C GLN A 33 14.90 -8.93 17.09
N HIS A 34 14.19 -9.87 16.44
CA HIS A 34 14.48 -11.29 16.51
C HIS A 34 15.87 -11.63 15.96
N TYR A 35 16.32 -10.93 14.92
CA TYR A 35 17.68 -11.01 14.40
C TYR A 35 18.73 -10.25 15.24
N ARG A 36 18.36 -9.76 16.43
CA ARG A 36 19.24 -9.08 17.39
C ARG A 36 19.87 -7.79 16.86
N PHE A 37 19.22 -7.12 15.89
CA PHE A 37 19.66 -5.80 15.47
C PHE A 37 19.38 -4.74 16.54
N LEU A 38 20.26 -3.74 16.61
CA LEU A 38 20.10 -2.58 17.48
C LEU A 38 18.95 -1.68 16.99
N GLU A 39 18.25 -1.00 17.89
CA GLU A 39 17.14 -0.11 17.52
C GLU A 39 17.53 0.95 16.48
N GLY A 40 18.74 1.49 16.58
CA GLY A 40 19.29 2.43 15.59
C GLY A 40 19.49 1.82 14.19
N GLN A 41 19.89 0.55 14.11
CA GLN A 41 20.01 -0.17 12.84
C GLN A 41 18.62 -0.44 12.23
N ILE A 42 17.65 -0.80 13.07
CA ILE A 42 16.26 -0.97 12.65
C ILE A 42 15.71 0.35 12.10
N ALA A 43 15.96 1.46 12.80
CA ALA A 43 15.55 2.79 12.35
C ALA A 43 16.10 3.12 10.95
N ILE A 44 17.38 2.85 10.69
CA ILE A 44 18.00 3.07 9.37
C ILE A 44 17.28 2.25 8.29
N ILE A 45 16.99 0.97 8.55
CA ILE A 45 16.26 0.12 7.59
C ILE A 45 14.87 0.69 7.28
N TYR A 46 14.14 1.20 8.28
CA TYR A 46 12.84 1.86 8.08
C TYR A 46 12.98 3.15 7.26
N VAL A 47 13.95 4.01 7.59
CA VAL A 47 14.24 5.25 6.85
C VAL A 47 14.58 4.96 5.40
N CYS A 48 15.40 3.94 5.11
CA CYS A 48 15.69 3.51 3.75
C CYS A 48 14.42 3.07 2.99
N GLY A 49 13.50 2.36 3.66
CA GLY A 49 12.21 1.98 3.09
C GLY A 49 11.31 3.19 2.78
N PHE A 50 11.20 4.14 3.69
CA PHE A 50 10.39 5.34 3.47
C PHE A 50 11.02 6.26 2.42
N ALA A 51 12.33 6.49 2.47
CA ALA A 51 13.05 7.31 1.49
C ALA A 51 12.96 6.71 0.08
N SER A 52 13.12 5.39 -0.06
CA SER A 52 12.94 4.73 -1.35
C SER A 52 11.50 4.83 -1.86
N SER A 53 10.49 4.74 -0.99
CA SER A 53 9.08 4.93 -1.38
C SER A 53 8.80 6.33 -1.93
N VAL A 54 9.40 7.37 -1.34
CA VAL A 54 9.28 8.75 -1.84
C VAL A 54 9.95 8.89 -3.22
N LEU A 55 11.17 8.38 -3.37
CA LEU A 55 11.91 8.45 -4.63
C LEU A 55 11.19 7.69 -5.75
N PHE A 56 10.80 6.44 -5.47
CA PHE A 56 10.09 5.62 -6.45
C PHE A 56 8.65 6.07 -6.67
N GLY A 57 8.01 6.75 -5.71
CA GLY A 57 6.71 7.39 -5.91
C GLY A 57 6.71 8.34 -7.10
N LEU A 58 7.73 9.21 -7.20
CA LEU A 58 7.90 10.16 -8.31
C LEU A 58 8.14 9.46 -9.66
N VAL A 59 8.87 8.34 -9.63
CA VAL A 59 9.27 7.58 -10.83
C VAL A 59 8.16 6.61 -11.28
N SER A 60 7.37 6.10 -10.35
CA SER A 60 6.44 4.98 -10.55
C SER A 60 5.41 5.26 -11.64
N THR A 61 4.82 6.46 -11.65
CA THR A 61 3.84 6.87 -12.66
C THR A 61 4.41 6.83 -14.08
N SER A 62 5.62 7.35 -14.25
CA SER A 62 6.32 7.33 -15.54
C SER A 62 6.76 5.91 -15.93
N LEU A 63 7.20 5.12 -14.95
CA LEU A 63 7.60 3.73 -15.14
C LEU A 63 6.40 2.88 -15.60
N VAL A 64 5.23 3.08 -15.00
CA VAL A 64 3.97 2.41 -15.34
C VAL A 64 3.55 2.72 -16.78
N ASP A 65 3.64 3.98 -17.18
CA ASP A 65 3.30 4.39 -18.55
C ASP A 65 4.28 3.84 -19.60
N TRP A 66 5.57 3.66 -19.26
CA TRP A 66 6.59 3.12 -20.17
C TRP A 66 6.56 1.59 -20.27
N LEU A 67 6.51 0.90 -19.12
CA LEU A 67 6.60 -0.55 -19.01
C LEU A 67 5.30 -1.23 -19.48
N GLY A 68 4.17 -0.53 -19.33
CA GLY A 68 2.83 -1.08 -19.49
C GLY A 68 2.22 -1.44 -18.14
N ARG A 69 0.94 -1.12 -17.96
CA ARG A 69 0.26 -1.19 -16.66
C ARG A 69 0.11 -2.60 -16.12
N LYS A 70 -0.12 -3.58 -17.00
CA LYS A 70 -0.22 -4.99 -16.61
C LYS A 70 1.15 -5.51 -16.18
N LYS A 71 2.19 -5.26 -16.99
CA LYS A 71 3.57 -5.60 -16.65
C LYS A 71 4.03 -4.96 -15.35
N SER A 72 3.61 -3.72 -15.06
CA SER A 72 3.94 -3.06 -13.79
C SER A 72 3.30 -3.73 -12.57
N CYS A 73 2.09 -4.28 -12.70
CA CYS A 73 1.44 -5.04 -11.63
C CYS A 73 2.10 -6.41 -11.40
N ILE A 74 2.60 -7.03 -12.48
CA ILE A 74 3.42 -8.26 -12.40
C ILE A 74 4.78 -7.93 -11.75
N LEU A 75 5.40 -6.83 -12.16
CA LEU A 75 6.65 -6.34 -11.58
C LEU A 75 6.49 -6.10 -10.08
N PHE A 76 5.41 -5.42 -9.66
CA PHE A 76 5.04 -5.29 -8.25
C PHE A 76 5.01 -6.63 -7.53
N SER A 77 4.28 -7.61 -8.07
CA SER A 77 4.12 -8.92 -7.45
C SER A 77 5.46 -9.64 -7.29
N LEU A 78 6.34 -9.54 -8.29
CA LEU A 78 7.67 -10.12 -8.28
C LEU A 78 8.62 -9.41 -7.32
N THR A 79 8.74 -8.08 -7.40
CA THR A 79 9.62 -7.30 -6.53
C THR A 79 9.22 -7.42 -5.08
N TYR A 80 7.92 -7.50 -4.80
CA TYR A 80 7.44 -7.62 -3.43
C TYR A 80 7.59 -9.04 -2.89
N SER A 81 7.46 -10.07 -3.74
CA SER A 81 7.81 -11.44 -3.36
C SER A 81 9.31 -11.57 -3.04
N VAL A 82 10.17 -10.94 -3.85
CA VAL A 82 11.62 -10.88 -3.57
C VAL A 82 11.88 -10.13 -2.26
N CYS A 83 11.21 -9.00 -2.00
CA CYS A 83 11.27 -8.29 -0.72
C CYS A 83 10.91 -9.21 0.46
N CYS A 84 9.84 -10.00 0.35
CA CYS A 84 9.48 -10.97 1.38
C CYS A 84 10.56 -12.05 1.57
N LEU A 85 11.14 -12.57 0.47
CA LEU A 85 12.22 -13.55 0.54
C LEU A 85 13.50 -13.00 1.17
N THR A 86 13.82 -11.71 0.96
CA THR A 86 14.98 -11.10 1.64
C THR A 86 14.86 -11.15 3.16
N LYS A 87 13.64 -11.23 3.71
CA LYS A 87 13.40 -11.32 5.15
C LYS A 87 13.77 -12.67 5.76
N LEU A 88 14.08 -13.68 4.95
CA LEU A 88 14.68 -14.93 5.42
C LEU A 88 16.19 -14.80 5.67
N SER A 89 16.82 -13.78 5.10
CA SER A 89 18.26 -13.56 5.24
C SER A 89 18.58 -12.85 6.56
N TRP A 90 19.73 -13.22 7.13
CA TRP A 90 20.27 -12.65 8.36
C TRP A 90 21.20 -11.47 8.08
N ASP A 91 21.49 -11.21 6.80
CA ASP A 91 22.44 -10.18 6.37
C ASP A 91 21.77 -8.80 6.34
N TYR A 92 22.41 -7.83 7.00
CA TYR A 92 21.89 -6.47 7.12
C TYR A 92 21.72 -5.78 5.77
N PHE A 93 22.67 -5.92 4.85
CA PHE A 93 22.62 -5.27 3.53
C PHE A 93 21.51 -5.86 2.67
N VAL A 94 21.31 -7.18 2.74
CA VAL A 94 20.20 -7.84 2.03
C VAL A 94 18.85 -7.33 2.53
N LEU A 95 18.70 -7.09 3.84
CA LEU A 95 17.48 -6.51 4.42
C LEU A 95 17.25 -5.05 4.01
N VAL A 96 18.31 -4.25 3.87
CA VAL A 96 18.25 -2.88 3.35
C VAL A 96 17.84 -2.87 1.88
N VAL A 97 18.46 -3.70 1.05
CA VAL A 97 18.08 -3.87 -0.37
C VAL A 97 16.63 -4.34 -0.48
N GLY A 98 16.22 -5.29 0.36
CA GLY A 98 14.83 -5.73 0.48
C GLY A 98 13.87 -4.57 0.74
N ARG A 99 14.21 -3.65 1.65
CA ARG A 99 13.37 -2.46 1.91
C ARG A 99 13.31 -1.49 0.75
N ILE A 100 14.41 -1.30 0.02
CA ILE A 100 14.41 -0.46 -1.18
C ILE A 100 13.48 -1.04 -2.24
N LEU A 101 13.52 -2.37 -2.44
CA LEU A 101 12.59 -3.09 -3.32
C LEU A 101 11.14 -3.02 -2.81
N GLY A 102 10.93 -3.07 -1.50
CA GLY A 102 9.63 -2.85 -0.87
C GLY A 102 9.06 -1.46 -1.16
N GLY A 103 9.90 -0.43 -1.13
CA GLY A 103 9.50 0.93 -1.48
C GLY A 103 9.08 1.07 -2.94
N LEU A 104 9.83 0.45 -3.86
CA LEU A 104 9.43 0.37 -5.28
C LEU A 104 8.08 -0.35 -5.44
N SER A 105 7.91 -1.46 -4.74
CA SER A 105 6.68 -2.26 -4.81
C SER A 105 5.47 -1.46 -4.31
N THR A 106 5.60 -0.79 -3.16
CA THR A 106 4.54 0.05 -2.59
C THR A 106 4.15 1.18 -3.54
N ALA A 107 5.14 1.83 -4.17
CA ALA A 107 4.88 2.87 -5.16
C ALA A 107 4.12 2.32 -6.39
N LEU A 108 4.45 1.11 -6.86
CA LEU A 108 3.73 0.45 -7.95
C LEU A 108 2.31 0.00 -7.57
N LEU A 109 2.09 -0.40 -6.31
CA LEU A 109 0.77 -0.83 -5.83
C LEU A 109 -0.29 0.28 -5.97
N PHE A 110 0.04 1.48 -5.51
CA PHE A 110 -0.90 2.61 -5.56
C PHE A 110 -0.96 3.28 -6.93
N SER A 111 0.13 3.24 -7.72
CA SER A 111 0.13 3.87 -9.06
C SER A 111 -0.41 2.96 -10.17
N ALA A 112 0.11 1.74 -10.30
CA ALA A 112 -0.14 0.88 -11.45
C ALA A 112 -1.59 0.36 -11.48
N PHE A 113 -2.11 -0.06 -10.32
CA PHE A 113 -3.45 -0.63 -10.21
C PHE A 113 -4.53 0.42 -10.47
N GLU A 114 -4.39 1.62 -9.92
CA GLU A 114 -5.30 2.74 -10.17
C GLU A 114 -5.25 3.19 -11.62
N ALA A 115 -4.05 3.34 -12.19
CA ALA A 115 -3.87 3.75 -13.58
C ALA A 115 -4.45 2.73 -14.57
N TRP A 116 -4.35 1.43 -14.28
CA TRP A 116 -4.99 0.39 -15.08
C TRP A 116 -6.51 0.51 -15.04
N TYR A 117 -7.10 0.61 -13.84
CA TYR A 117 -8.54 0.70 -13.67
C TYR A 117 -9.14 1.92 -14.38
N ILE A 118 -8.55 3.11 -14.20
CA ILE A 118 -9.06 4.36 -14.76
C ILE A 118 -9.09 4.30 -16.29
N HIS A 119 -8.04 3.80 -16.91
CA HIS A 119 -7.97 3.74 -18.37
C HIS A 119 -8.90 2.70 -18.95
N GLU A 120 -9.00 1.53 -18.32
CA GLU A 120 -9.93 0.52 -18.79
C GLU A 120 -11.39 1.00 -18.69
N HIS A 121 -11.71 1.70 -17.59
CA HIS A 121 -13.03 2.29 -17.35
C HIS A 121 -13.39 3.37 -18.38
N VAL A 122 -12.44 4.23 -18.75
CA VAL A 122 -12.66 5.37 -19.65
C VAL A 122 -12.46 5.00 -21.12
N GLU A 123 -11.33 4.39 -21.49
CA GLU A 123 -10.98 4.18 -22.90
C GLU A 123 -11.61 2.93 -23.51
N ARG A 124 -11.74 1.83 -22.74
CA ARG A 124 -12.27 0.57 -23.29
C ARG A 124 -13.77 0.47 -23.20
N TYR A 125 -14.33 0.80 -22.05
CA TYR A 125 -15.76 0.61 -21.78
C TYR A 125 -16.58 1.89 -21.83
N ASP A 126 -15.93 3.07 -21.86
CA ASP A 126 -16.57 4.39 -21.89
C ASP A 126 -17.67 4.53 -20.83
N PHE A 127 -17.39 4.06 -19.61
CA PHE A 127 -18.32 4.13 -18.50
C PHE A 127 -18.36 5.53 -17.89
N PRO A 128 -19.47 5.93 -17.22
CA PRO A 128 -19.56 7.24 -16.57
C PRO A 128 -18.43 7.48 -15.56
N ALA A 129 -17.79 8.65 -15.64
CA ALA A 129 -16.68 9.03 -14.75
C ALA A 129 -17.11 9.09 -13.26
N GLU A 130 -18.40 9.34 -12.99
CA GLU A 130 -18.98 9.36 -11.64
C GLU A 130 -18.88 8.01 -10.91
N TRP A 131 -18.72 6.91 -11.64
CA TRP A 131 -18.60 5.58 -11.04
C TRP A 131 -17.19 5.28 -10.52
N ILE A 132 -16.17 6.05 -10.94
CA ILE A 132 -14.78 5.87 -10.50
C ILE A 132 -14.65 6.16 -8.99
N PRO A 133 -15.09 7.33 -8.46
CA PRO A 133 -15.07 7.58 -7.02
C PRO A 133 -15.87 6.57 -6.20
N ALA A 134 -17.00 6.08 -6.75
CA ALA A 134 -17.81 5.06 -6.07
C ALA A 134 -17.05 3.73 -5.93
N THR A 135 -16.34 3.30 -6.97
CA THR A 135 -15.48 2.11 -6.92
C THR A 135 -14.34 2.27 -5.93
N PHE A 136 -13.63 3.40 -5.93
CA PHE A 136 -12.53 3.64 -4.99
C PHE A 136 -13.00 3.78 -3.54
N SER A 137 -14.15 4.41 -3.30
CA SER A 137 -14.75 4.48 -1.96
C SER A 137 -15.07 3.10 -1.39
N ARG A 138 -15.56 2.18 -2.24
CA ARG A 138 -15.81 0.78 -1.87
C ARG A 138 -14.51 -0.02 -1.75
N ALA A 139 -13.49 0.27 -2.56
CA ALA A 139 -12.15 -0.30 -2.43
C ALA A 139 -11.52 0.07 -1.08
N ALA A 140 -11.61 1.34 -0.68
CA ALA A 140 -11.13 1.84 0.61
C ALA A 140 -11.84 1.18 1.79
N PHE A 141 -13.15 0.91 1.69
CA PHE A 141 -13.86 0.13 2.70
C PHE A 141 -13.30 -1.29 2.83
N TRP A 142 -13.14 -1.99 1.70
CA TRP A 142 -12.54 -3.34 1.70
C TRP A 142 -11.10 -3.34 2.20
N ASN A 143 -10.31 -2.32 1.87
CA ASN A 143 -8.95 -2.17 2.37
C ASN A 143 -8.89 -2.18 3.91
N ASN A 144 -9.79 -1.44 4.56
CA ASN A 144 -9.87 -1.45 6.03
C ASN A 144 -10.25 -2.82 6.59
N VAL A 145 -11.24 -3.49 5.99
CA VAL A 145 -11.66 -4.85 6.40
C VAL A 145 -10.52 -5.85 6.25
N ILE A 146 -9.80 -5.79 5.13
CA ILE A 146 -8.64 -6.63 4.83
C ILE A 146 -7.52 -6.34 5.83
N ALA A 147 -7.25 -5.09 6.17
CA ALA A 147 -6.21 -4.72 7.14
C ALA A 147 -6.50 -5.31 8.53
N VAL A 148 -7.75 -5.25 9.00
CA VAL A 148 -8.16 -5.88 10.26
C VAL A 148 -7.99 -7.39 10.19
N GLY A 149 -8.46 -8.03 9.12
CA GLY A 149 -8.33 -9.48 8.92
C GLY A 149 -6.87 -9.94 8.81
N ALA A 150 -6.04 -9.17 8.12
CA ALA A 150 -4.62 -9.46 7.93
C ALA A 150 -3.86 -9.48 9.26
N GLY A 151 -4.17 -8.57 10.20
CA GLY A 151 -3.57 -8.62 11.54
C GLY A 151 -3.92 -9.90 12.31
N VAL A 152 -5.17 -10.38 12.22
CA VAL A 152 -5.60 -11.64 12.86
C VAL A 152 -4.91 -12.84 12.21
N VAL A 153 -4.85 -12.88 10.88
CA VAL A 153 -4.18 -13.94 10.13
C VAL A 153 -2.68 -13.95 10.44
N ALA A 154 -2.04 -12.77 10.50
CA ALA A 154 -0.63 -12.65 10.88
C ALA A 154 -0.40 -13.22 12.29
N ASN A 155 -1.28 -12.91 13.24
CA ASN A 155 -1.19 -13.44 14.60
C ASN A 155 -1.34 -14.97 14.65
N PHE A 156 -2.30 -15.49 13.90
CA PHE A 156 -2.54 -16.93 13.79
C PHE A 156 -1.29 -17.68 13.33
N PHE A 157 -0.64 -17.21 12.25
CA PHE A 157 0.56 -17.86 11.72
C PHE A 157 1.81 -17.65 12.60
N ALA A 158 2.02 -16.44 13.11
CA ALA A 158 3.24 -16.13 13.85
C ALA A 158 3.23 -16.70 15.28
N GLU A 159 2.09 -16.62 15.98
CA GLU A 159 2.01 -16.95 17.40
C GLU A 159 1.31 -18.28 17.67
N TRP A 160 0.13 -18.53 17.08
CA TRP A 160 -0.61 -19.77 17.38
C TRP A 160 0.03 -21.00 16.73
N LEU A 161 0.54 -20.87 15.50
CA LEU A 161 1.30 -21.94 14.84
C LEU A 161 2.78 -21.95 15.22
N GLY A 162 3.27 -20.94 15.95
CA GLY A 162 4.66 -20.87 16.41
C GLY A 162 5.71 -20.80 15.28
N LEU A 163 5.32 -20.41 14.06
CA LEU A 163 6.21 -20.35 12.89
C LEU A 163 7.16 -19.13 12.93
N GLY A 164 7.04 -18.29 13.96
CA GLY A 164 7.91 -17.14 14.20
C GLY A 164 7.52 -15.89 13.41
N PRO A 165 8.27 -14.78 13.59
CA PRO A 165 7.94 -13.48 13.02
C PRO A 165 8.13 -13.42 11.49
N VAL A 166 8.79 -14.41 10.89
CA VAL A 166 9.00 -14.51 9.44
C VAL A 166 7.75 -15.06 8.73
N ALA A 167 6.88 -15.81 9.43
CA ALA A 167 5.76 -16.52 8.83
C ALA A 167 4.78 -15.63 8.06
N PRO A 168 4.36 -14.45 8.57
CA PRO A 168 3.44 -13.56 7.82
C PRO A 168 4.04 -13.07 6.50
N PHE A 169 5.36 -12.88 6.43
CA PHE A 169 6.06 -12.53 5.18
C PHE A 169 6.02 -13.70 4.18
N MET A 170 6.17 -14.93 4.64
CA MET A 170 6.11 -16.11 3.78
C MET A 170 4.70 -16.39 3.27
N VAL A 171 3.67 -16.19 4.10
CA VAL A 171 2.26 -16.32 3.70
C VAL A 171 1.86 -15.24 2.69
N SER A 172 2.54 -14.09 2.69
CA SER A 172 2.32 -13.02 1.71
C SER A 172 2.75 -13.42 0.30
N ILE A 173 3.78 -14.28 0.14
CA ILE A 173 4.31 -14.67 -1.17
C ILE A 173 3.27 -15.40 -2.04
N PRO A 174 2.55 -16.45 -1.57
CA PRO A 174 1.47 -17.05 -2.33
C PRO A 174 0.39 -16.06 -2.76
N LEU A 175 0.01 -15.11 -1.89
CA LEU A 175 -0.99 -14.07 -2.21
C LEU A 175 -0.49 -13.12 -3.31
N LEU A 176 0.79 -12.76 -3.30
CA LEU A 176 1.43 -11.96 -4.35
C LEU A 176 1.54 -12.72 -5.67
N MET A 177 1.90 -14.00 -5.62
CA MET A 177 1.92 -14.84 -6.82
C MET A 177 0.53 -14.99 -7.43
N LEU A 178 -0.50 -15.18 -6.61
CA LEU A 178 -1.89 -15.22 -7.08
C LEU A 178 -2.32 -13.87 -7.68
N THR A 179 -1.94 -12.75 -7.07
CA THR A 179 -2.16 -11.41 -7.61
C THR A 179 -1.56 -11.28 -9.01
N GLY A 180 -0.28 -11.66 -9.18
CA GLY A 180 0.41 -11.65 -10.46
C GLY A 180 -0.24 -12.57 -11.50
N ILE A 181 -0.67 -13.78 -11.10
CA ILE A 181 -1.35 -14.73 -11.99
C ILE A 181 -2.71 -14.20 -12.45
N PHE A 182 -3.51 -13.63 -11.55
CA PHE A 182 -4.79 -13.05 -11.92
C PHE A 182 -4.63 -11.80 -12.77
N ALA A 183 -3.66 -10.93 -12.47
CA ALA A 183 -3.32 -9.81 -13.33
C ALA A 183 -2.88 -10.29 -14.73
N MET A 184 -2.12 -11.39 -14.82
CA MET A 184 -1.72 -11.97 -16.11
C MET A 184 -2.89 -12.50 -16.94
N LYS A 185 -3.86 -13.16 -16.29
CA LYS A 185 -4.98 -13.83 -16.98
C LYS A 185 -6.14 -12.89 -17.29
N ASN A 186 -6.46 -11.99 -16.37
CA ASN A 186 -7.70 -11.21 -16.43
C ASN A 186 -7.49 -9.81 -17.03
N TRP A 187 -6.26 -9.29 -17.03
CA TRP A 187 -5.99 -7.92 -17.47
C TRP A 187 -5.34 -7.89 -18.84
N ASP A 188 -5.78 -6.95 -19.66
CA ASP A 188 -5.15 -6.63 -20.94
C ASP A 188 -4.06 -5.57 -20.76
N GLU A 189 -3.07 -5.59 -21.66
CA GLU A 189 -1.93 -4.68 -21.60
C GLU A 189 -2.32 -3.30 -22.12
N ASN A 190 -2.22 -2.30 -21.23
CA ASN A 190 -2.54 -0.92 -21.52
C ASN A 190 -1.30 -0.05 -21.30
N TYR A 191 -0.98 0.81 -22.26
CA TYR A 191 0.13 1.75 -22.19
C TYR A 191 -0.36 3.17 -22.00
N GLY A 192 0.28 3.93 -21.13
CA GLY A 192 0.02 5.35 -21.00
C GLY A 192 0.73 6.16 -22.08
N LYS A 193 0.42 7.46 -22.12
CA LYS A 193 1.15 8.40 -22.97
C LYS A 193 2.58 8.53 -22.46
N LYS A 194 3.56 8.17 -23.29
CA LYS A 194 4.99 8.30 -22.96
C LYS A 194 5.35 9.77 -22.75
N ARG A 195 5.43 10.20 -21.49
CA ARG A 195 5.93 11.53 -21.10
C ARG A 195 7.32 11.40 -20.50
N ALA A 196 8.17 12.37 -20.78
CA ALA A 196 9.51 12.43 -20.18
C ALA A 196 9.37 12.66 -18.66
N LEU A 197 10.01 11.80 -17.86
CA LEU A 197 9.97 11.86 -16.39
C LEU A 197 10.33 13.24 -15.85
N SER A 198 11.36 13.87 -16.42
CA SER A 198 11.78 15.23 -16.04
C SER A 198 10.67 16.25 -16.24
N LYS A 199 9.89 16.16 -17.33
CA LYS A 199 8.78 17.09 -17.60
C LYS A 199 7.63 16.86 -16.62
N THR A 200 7.21 15.62 -16.39
CA THR A 200 6.15 15.29 -15.43
C THR A 200 6.51 15.74 -14.00
N CYS A 201 7.77 15.50 -13.59
CA CYS A 201 8.26 15.92 -12.27
C CYS A 201 8.34 17.45 -12.16
N MET A 202 8.85 18.13 -13.20
CA MET A 202 8.93 19.59 -13.25
C MET A 202 7.54 20.23 -13.22
N ASP A 203 6.58 19.70 -13.98
CA ASP A 203 5.21 20.21 -14.02
C ASP A 203 4.51 20.01 -12.67
N GLY A 204 4.70 18.85 -12.03
CA GLY A 204 4.18 18.56 -10.69
C GLY A 204 4.77 19.49 -9.63
N LEU A 205 6.10 19.68 -9.64
CA LEU A 205 6.79 20.57 -8.72
C LEU A 205 6.38 22.03 -8.95
N LYS A 206 6.24 22.44 -10.22
CA LYS A 206 5.77 23.76 -10.58
C LYS A 206 4.34 23.99 -10.10
N CYS A 207 3.45 23.01 -10.26
CA CYS A 207 2.08 23.08 -9.74
C CYS A 207 2.06 23.21 -8.22
N LEU A 208 2.84 22.39 -7.52
CA LEU A 208 2.97 22.41 -6.06
C LEU A 208 3.46 23.77 -5.54
N LEU A 209 4.44 24.39 -6.22
CA LEU A 209 5.01 25.67 -5.81
C LEU A 209 4.19 26.88 -6.27
N SER A 210 3.41 26.75 -7.34
CA SER A 210 2.61 27.87 -7.88
C SER A 210 1.34 28.11 -7.07
N ASP A 211 0.72 27.07 -6.52
CA ASP A 211 -0.51 27.20 -5.73
C ASP A 211 -0.23 27.05 -4.22
N ARG A 212 -0.36 28.17 -3.49
CA ARG A 212 -0.20 28.21 -2.03
C ARG A 212 -1.14 27.27 -1.29
N ARG A 213 -2.34 27.01 -1.82
CA ARG A 213 -3.31 26.08 -1.20
C ARG A 213 -2.82 24.64 -1.32
N VAL A 214 -2.30 24.26 -2.48
CA VAL A 214 -1.74 22.93 -2.72
C VAL A 214 -0.51 22.71 -1.85
N LEU A 215 0.38 23.72 -1.74
CA LEU A 215 1.53 23.66 -0.85
C LEU A 215 1.13 23.51 0.63
N LEU A 216 0.11 24.25 1.08
CA LEU A 216 -0.38 24.17 2.46
C LEU A 216 -0.95 22.77 2.75
N LEU A 217 -1.81 22.24 1.86
CA LEU A 217 -2.39 20.92 1.99
C LEU A 217 -1.31 19.83 1.97
N GLY A 218 -0.35 19.92 1.04
CA GLY A 218 0.79 19.00 0.98
C GLY A 218 1.64 19.03 2.23
N THR A 219 1.88 20.21 2.81
CA THR A 219 2.64 20.36 4.06
C THR A 219 1.89 19.73 5.24
N ILE A 220 0.59 19.99 5.37
CA ILE A 220 -0.24 19.41 6.43
C ILE A 220 -0.26 17.88 6.30
N GLN A 221 -0.44 17.34 5.09
CA GLN A 221 -0.40 15.90 4.84
C GLN A 221 0.96 15.31 5.22
N ALA A 222 2.07 15.95 4.83
CA ALA A 222 3.42 15.48 5.15
C ALA A 222 3.69 15.45 6.66
N LEU A 223 3.26 16.48 7.40
CA LEU A 223 3.38 16.52 8.85
C LEU A 223 2.54 15.42 9.51
N PHE A 224 1.30 15.22 9.05
CA PHE A 224 0.43 14.17 9.56
C PHE A 224 1.01 12.78 9.31
N GLU A 225 1.44 12.50 8.08
CA GLU A 225 2.03 11.21 7.69
C GLU A 225 3.32 10.93 8.48
N SER A 226 4.11 11.97 8.76
CA SER A 226 5.32 11.85 9.58
C SER A 226 5.02 11.38 10.99
N VAL A 227 3.95 11.91 11.62
CA VAL A 227 3.51 11.46 12.95
C VAL A 227 3.05 10.00 12.90
N ILE A 228 2.33 9.60 11.84
CA ILE A 228 1.89 8.21 11.65
C ILE A 228 3.09 7.27 11.49
N TYR A 229 4.12 7.63 10.71
CA TYR A 229 5.31 6.80 10.57
C TYR A 229 6.12 6.67 11.86
N ILE A 230 6.23 7.74 12.64
CA ILE A 230 6.85 7.69 13.97
C ILE A 230 6.06 6.74 14.88
N PHE A 231 4.72 6.83 14.87
CA PHE A 231 3.86 5.92 15.61
C PHE A 231 4.08 4.46 15.18
N ILE A 232 4.07 4.16 13.87
CA ILE A 232 4.28 2.81 13.30
C ILE A 232 5.65 2.23 13.69
N PHE A 233 6.67 3.07 13.85
CA PHE A 233 7.98 2.63 14.30
C PHE A 233 8.02 2.34 15.81
N LEU A 234 7.37 3.16 16.63
CA LEU A 234 7.50 3.12 18.09
C LEU A 234 6.52 2.19 18.80
N TRP A 235 5.34 1.92 18.24
CA TRP A 235 4.33 1.13 18.97
C TRP A 235 4.81 -0.29 19.29
N THR A 236 5.57 -0.94 18.41
CA THR A 236 6.09 -2.29 18.65
C THR A 236 7.10 -2.35 19.80
N PRO A 237 8.21 -1.58 19.81
CA PRO A 237 9.15 -1.62 20.94
C PRO A 237 8.56 -1.18 22.27
N VAL A 238 7.58 -0.27 22.26
CA VAL A 238 6.88 0.16 23.49
C VAL A 238 6.04 -0.98 24.08
N LEU A 239 5.46 -1.82 23.22
CA LEU A 239 4.57 -2.91 23.65
C LEU A 239 5.30 -4.24 23.85
N ASP A 240 6.43 -4.47 23.19
CA ASP A 240 7.19 -5.72 23.28
C ASP A 240 7.52 -6.18 24.72
N PRO A 241 7.86 -5.29 25.69
CA PRO A 241 8.08 -5.68 27.08
C PRO A 241 6.88 -6.38 27.76
N HIS A 242 5.67 -6.13 27.27
CA HIS A 242 4.43 -6.71 27.81
C HIS A 242 4.02 -8.01 27.08
N GLY A 243 4.74 -8.39 26.02
CA GLY A 243 4.46 -9.57 25.20
C GLY A 243 3.06 -9.67 24.58
N PRO A 244 2.40 -8.59 24.13
CA PRO A 244 1.05 -8.69 23.59
C PRO A 244 1.07 -9.36 22.20
N PRO A 245 -0.06 -9.99 21.80
CA PRO A 245 -0.25 -10.50 20.46
C PRO A 245 -0.23 -9.36 19.44
N LEU A 246 0.90 -9.19 18.73
CA LEU A 246 1.14 -8.00 17.91
C LEU A 246 0.14 -7.86 16.76
N GLY A 247 -0.27 -8.98 16.17
CA GLY A 247 -1.27 -8.98 15.10
C GLY A 247 -2.63 -8.51 15.58
N ILE A 248 -3.04 -8.87 16.81
CA ILE A 248 -4.31 -8.44 17.41
C ILE A 248 -4.29 -6.95 17.75
N VAL A 249 -3.17 -6.45 18.29
CA VAL A 249 -2.98 -5.01 18.55
C VAL A 249 -3.10 -4.23 17.24
N PHE A 250 -2.41 -4.68 16.19
CA PHE A 250 -2.50 -4.08 14.87
C PHE A 250 -3.93 -4.10 14.30
N SER A 251 -4.64 -5.23 14.39
CA SER A 251 -6.04 -5.33 14.01
C SER A 251 -6.93 -4.34 14.76
N SER A 252 -6.63 -4.09 16.04
CA SER A 252 -7.37 -3.13 16.87
C SER A 252 -7.15 -1.69 16.38
N PHE A 253 -5.92 -1.32 16.00
CA PHE A 253 -5.63 -0.01 15.38
C PHE A 253 -6.36 0.15 14.04
N MET A 254 -6.36 -0.89 13.20
CA MET A 254 -7.06 -0.87 11.91
C MET A 254 -8.58 -0.81 12.09
N ALA A 255 -9.12 -1.49 13.10
CA ALA A 255 -10.53 -1.43 13.44
C ALA A 255 -10.94 -0.03 13.93
N ALA A 256 -10.11 0.60 14.77
CA ALA A 256 -10.33 1.97 15.22
C ALA A 256 -10.30 2.96 14.04
N SER A 257 -9.35 2.80 13.11
CA SER A 257 -9.27 3.60 11.88
C SER A 257 -10.52 3.43 11.00
N MET A 258 -11.02 2.21 10.86
CA MET A 258 -12.25 1.90 10.13
C MET A 258 -13.49 2.54 10.77
N VAL A 259 -13.60 2.48 12.10
CA VAL A 259 -14.68 3.14 12.86
C VAL A 259 -14.59 4.65 12.69
N GLY A 260 -13.41 5.25 12.81
CA GLY A 260 -13.19 6.68 12.58
C GLY A 260 -13.62 7.12 11.18
N SER A 261 -13.23 6.35 10.15
CA SER A 261 -13.64 6.60 8.76
C SER A 261 -15.15 6.50 8.56
N SER A 262 -15.80 5.57 9.26
CA SER A 262 -17.25 5.39 9.21
C SER A 262 -17.98 6.53 9.91
N LEU A 263 -17.52 6.95 11.10
CA LEU A 263 -18.05 8.10 11.83
C LEU A 263 -17.90 9.38 11.03
N TYR A 264 -16.75 9.61 10.40
CA TYR A 264 -16.51 10.75 9.52
C TYR A 264 -17.47 10.75 8.32
N ARG A 265 -17.66 9.59 7.68
CA ARG A 265 -18.62 9.44 6.58
C ARG A 265 -20.04 9.74 7.06
N ILE A 266 -20.44 9.28 8.24
CA ILE A 266 -21.75 9.57 8.83
C ILE A 266 -21.90 11.07 9.09
N ALA A 267 -20.90 11.70 9.71
CA ALA A 267 -20.89 13.13 10.02
C ALA A 267 -21.05 14.01 8.78
N ILE A 268 -20.48 13.58 7.64
CA ILE A 268 -20.58 14.30 6.37
C ILE A 268 -21.84 13.93 5.57
N SER A 269 -22.43 12.74 5.79
CA SER A 269 -23.39 12.18 4.84
C SER A 269 -24.75 12.85 4.73
N LYS A 270 -25.17 13.78 5.62
CA LYS A 270 -26.33 14.68 5.41
C LYS A 270 -26.63 15.56 6.65
N ARG A 271 -25.91 16.66 6.82
CA ARG A 271 -26.44 17.80 7.61
C ARG A 271 -26.01 19.21 7.24
N TYR A 272 -25.22 19.45 6.17
CA TYR A 272 -24.93 20.82 5.71
C TYR A 272 -24.63 20.92 4.18
N HIS A 273 -25.58 20.53 3.33
CA HIS A 273 -25.75 21.24 2.06
C HIS A 273 -26.69 22.42 2.32
N LEU A 274 -26.19 23.49 2.93
CA LEU A 274 -26.71 24.81 2.62
C LEU A 274 -26.13 25.15 1.25
N GLN A 275 -26.96 25.09 0.22
CA GLN A 275 -26.68 25.77 -1.04
C GLN A 275 -26.35 27.24 -0.71
N PRO A 276 -25.29 27.83 -1.27
CA PRO A 276 -25.39 29.18 -1.77
C PRO A 276 -25.93 29.09 -3.20
N ILE A 277 -27.05 29.79 -3.41
CA ILE A 277 -27.60 30.22 -4.70
C ILE A 277 -26.51 30.98 -5.47
#